data_AF-A0A934NFS1-F1
#
_entry.id   AF-A0A934NFS1-F1
#
_cell.length_a   1.000
_cell.length_b   1.000
_cell.length_c   1.000
_cell.angle_alpha   90.00
_cell.angle_beta   90.00
_cell.angle_gamma   90.00
#
_symmetry.space_group_name_H-M   'P 1'
#
loop_
_entity.id
_entity.type
_entity.pdbx_description
1 polymer ?
#
loop_
_entity_poly.entity_id
_entity_poly.type
_entity_poly.pdbx_seq_one_letter_code
_entity_poly.pdbx_strand_id
1 'polypeptide(L)'
;MSNTGGGMAAELRGLRARADEDFLSPPGVKLSGRHQLDVAELGLRVAVTRSRYPNRDDGVDQYAVTLTRSRLDERPADGEVRMVLEAAFGASAGEAIERAGGGPLVRMFRVPAGDPHPGG
;
A
#
# COMPACT_ATOMS: atom_id res chain seq x y z
N MET A 1 -24.44 -8.39 12.74
CA MET A 1 -23.45 -7.63 13.54
C MET A 1 -22.21 -7.45 12.68
N SER A 2 -21.99 -6.23 12.19
CA SER A 2 -21.00 -5.92 11.16
C SER A 2 -19.58 -5.86 11.75
N ASN A 3 -18.79 -6.90 11.48
CA ASN A 3 -17.38 -7.02 11.87
C ASN A 3 -16.42 -6.30 10.89
N THR A 4 -16.92 -5.28 10.18
CA THR A 4 -16.36 -4.82 8.90
C THR A 4 -15.02 -4.09 9.04
N GLY A 5 -14.82 -3.31 10.11
CA GLY A 5 -13.56 -2.56 10.32
C GLY A 5 -12.34 -3.44 10.59
N GLY A 6 -12.52 -4.58 11.28
CA GLY A 6 -11.44 -5.54 11.55
C GLY A 6 -11.04 -6.35 10.32
N GLY A 7 -12.01 -6.66 9.44
CA GLY A 7 -11.80 -7.39 8.20
C GLY A 7 -10.93 -6.61 7.21
N MET A 8 -11.34 -5.38 6.89
CA MET A 8 -10.60 -4.52 5.96
C MET A 8 -9.14 -4.31 6.39
N ALA A 9 -8.89 -4.02 7.67
CA ALA A 9 -7.53 -3.81 8.15
C ALA A 9 -6.68 -5.08 8.06
N ALA A 10 -7.27 -6.26 8.29
CA ALA A 10 -6.59 -7.54 8.12
C ALA A 10 -6.25 -7.82 6.65
N GLU A 11 -7.17 -7.53 5.73
CA GLU A 11 -6.94 -7.69 4.29
C GLU A 11 -5.84 -6.75 3.77
N LEU A 12 -5.83 -5.49 4.23
CA LEU A 12 -4.79 -4.51 3.89
C LEU A 12 -3.41 -4.92 4.43
N ARG A 13 -3.34 -5.46 5.66
CA ARG A 13 -2.10 -6.07 6.16
C ARG A 13 -1.69 -7.29 5.35
N GLY A 14 -2.64 -8.12 4.94
CA GLY A 14 -2.39 -9.26 4.05
C GLY A 14 -1.86 -8.83 2.69
N LEU A 15 -2.36 -7.72 2.14
CA LEU A 15 -1.87 -7.12 0.91
C LEU A 15 -0.42 -6.66 1.04
N ARG A 16 -0.08 -5.98 2.14
CA ARG A 16 1.31 -5.61 2.46
C ARG A 16 2.19 -6.85 2.59
N ALA A 17 1.75 -7.88 3.31
CA ALA A 17 2.52 -9.10 3.51
C ALA A 17 2.85 -9.81 2.19
N ARG A 18 1.94 -9.82 1.20
CA ARG A 18 2.21 -10.33 -0.15
C ARG A 18 3.30 -9.53 -0.86
N ALA A 19 3.30 -8.21 -0.71
CA ALA A 19 4.35 -7.36 -1.27
C ALA A 19 5.72 -7.59 -0.60
N ASP A 20 5.75 -7.92 0.70
CA ASP A 20 6.96 -8.32 1.41
C ASP A 20 7.46 -9.69 0.96
N GLU A 21 6.55 -10.67 0.81
CA GLU A 21 6.87 -12.01 0.33
C GLU A 21 7.50 -11.95 -1.08
N ASP A 22 6.88 -11.23 -2.02
CA ASP A 22 7.38 -11.10 -3.39
C ASP A 22 8.69 -10.30 -3.45
N PHE A 23 8.96 -9.44 -2.47
CA PHE A 23 10.22 -8.73 -2.36
C PHE A 23 11.36 -9.63 -1.86
N LEU A 24 11.08 -10.48 -0.87
CA LEU A 24 12.06 -11.41 -0.29
C LEU A 24 12.28 -12.64 -1.18
N SER A 25 11.22 -13.12 -1.81
CA SER A 25 11.19 -14.29 -2.69
C SER A 25 10.37 -13.97 -3.94
N PRO A 26 10.98 -13.28 -4.93
CA PRO A 26 10.28 -12.92 -6.15
C PRO A 26 9.75 -14.16 -6.86
N PRO A 27 8.44 -14.23 -7.18
CA PRO A 27 7.91 -15.36 -7.89
C PRO A 27 8.54 -15.43 -9.28
N GLY A 28 8.93 -16.64 -9.71
CA GLY A 28 9.46 -16.88 -11.06
C GLY A 28 8.47 -16.58 -12.20
N VAL A 29 7.22 -16.27 -11.85
CA VAL A 29 6.14 -15.86 -12.77
C VAL A 29 5.40 -14.65 -12.20
N LYS A 30 4.95 -13.73 -13.06
CA LYS A 30 4.13 -12.59 -12.65
C LYS A 30 2.73 -13.08 -12.25
N LEU A 31 2.35 -12.87 -10.99
CA LEU A 31 1.01 -13.17 -10.48
C LEU A 31 0.13 -11.92 -10.59
N SER A 32 -0.69 -11.84 -11.64
CA SER A 32 -1.60 -10.71 -11.86
C SER A 32 -2.57 -10.54 -10.70
N GLY A 33 -2.81 -9.29 -10.26
CA GLY A 33 -3.77 -8.96 -9.20
C GLY A 33 -3.34 -9.31 -7.77
N ARG A 34 -2.24 -10.05 -7.56
CA ARG A 34 -1.73 -10.44 -6.22
C ARG A 34 -1.48 -9.25 -5.29
N HIS A 35 -1.05 -8.15 -5.89
CA HIS A 35 -0.75 -6.88 -5.25
C HIS A 35 -1.91 -5.90 -5.30
N GLN A 36 -3.14 -6.36 -5.55
CA GLN A 36 -4.33 -5.52 -5.60
C GLN A 36 -5.40 -6.04 -4.62
N LEU A 37 -6.17 -5.13 -4.05
CA LEU A 37 -7.31 -5.41 -3.20
C LEU A 37 -8.40 -4.37 -3.48
N ASP A 38 -9.63 -4.83 -3.70
CA ASP A 38 -10.80 -3.96 -3.77
C ASP A 38 -11.39 -3.79 -2.37
N VAL A 39 -11.27 -2.58 -1.82
CA VAL A 39 -11.84 -2.18 -0.54
C VAL A 39 -13.22 -1.60 -0.80
N ALA A 40 -14.22 -2.48 -0.83
CA ALA A 40 -15.59 -2.14 -1.24
C ALA A 40 -16.23 -1.08 -0.33
N GLU A 41 -15.89 -1.09 0.96
CA GLU A 41 -16.39 -0.16 1.97
C GLU A 41 -15.98 1.30 1.70
N LEU A 42 -14.84 1.49 1.03
CA LEU A 42 -14.33 2.80 0.63
C LEU A 42 -14.53 3.07 -0.87
N GLY A 43 -15.02 2.08 -1.63
CA GLY A 43 -15.09 2.14 -3.08
C GLY A 43 -13.71 2.32 -3.74
N LEU A 44 -12.65 1.80 -3.12
CA LEU A 44 -11.26 1.97 -3.56
C LEU A 44 -10.65 0.65 -4.03
N ARG A 45 -9.85 0.71 -5.08
CA ARG A 45 -8.86 -0.32 -5.40
C ARG A 45 -7.51 0.13 -4.87
N VAL A 46 -6.90 -0.70 -4.04
CA VAL A 46 -5.58 -0.45 -3.44
C VAL A 46 -4.58 -1.41 -4.07
N ALA A 47 -3.46 -0.89 -4.55
CA ALA A 47 -2.33 -1.68 -5.00
C ALA A 47 -1.08 -1.41 -4.16
N VAL A 48 -0.33 -2.44 -3.79
CA VAL A 48 0.89 -2.32 -2.98
C VAL A 48 2.00 -3.19 -3.55
N THR A 49 3.16 -2.59 -3.81
CA THR A 49 4.39 -3.30 -4.20
C THR A 49 5.56 -2.78 -3.40
N ARG A 50 6.54 -3.62 -3.06
CA ARG A 50 7.79 -3.21 -2.41
C ARG A 50 8.96 -3.30 -3.40
N SER A 51 9.88 -2.35 -3.32
CA SER A 51 11.06 -2.33 -4.20
C SER A 51 12.28 -1.73 -3.50
N ARG A 52 13.46 -2.28 -3.80
CA ARG A 52 14.76 -1.68 -3.46
C ARG A 52 14.98 -0.45 -4.33
N TYR A 53 15.36 0.66 -3.70
CA TYR A 53 15.80 1.85 -4.40
C TYR A 53 17.32 1.99 -4.27
N PRO A 54 18.10 1.46 -5.24
CA PRO A 54 19.56 1.39 -5.12
C PRO A 54 20.26 2.75 -5.17
N ASN A 55 19.56 3.83 -5.55
CA ASN A 55 20.13 5.17 -5.77
C ASN A 55 19.76 6.16 -4.65
N ARG A 56 19.42 5.70 -3.45
CA ARG A 56 19.13 6.54 -2.30
C ARG A 56 20.22 6.35 -1.24
N ASP A 57 20.73 7.46 -0.71
CA ASP A 57 21.82 7.47 0.27
C ASP A 57 21.45 6.80 1.60
N ASP A 58 20.15 6.69 1.90
CA ASP A 58 19.65 6.03 3.11
C ASP A 58 19.40 4.52 2.95
N GLY A 59 19.47 3.98 1.72
CA GLY A 59 19.29 2.55 1.46
C GLY A 59 17.92 1.97 1.82
N VAL A 60 16.93 2.80 2.18
CA VAL A 60 15.65 2.34 2.72
C VAL A 60 14.74 1.82 1.61
N ASP A 61 14.31 0.56 1.75
CA ASP A 61 13.28 -0.03 0.91
C ASP A 61 11.97 0.73 1.01
N GLN A 62 11.22 0.81 -0.10
CA GLN A 62 9.96 1.54 -0.11
C GLN A 62 8.83 0.74 -0.72
N TYR A 63 7.64 0.93 -0.15
CA TYR A 63 6.40 0.54 -0.78
C TYR A 63 5.95 1.61 -1.76
N ALA A 64 5.50 1.18 -2.94
CA ALA A 64 4.62 1.95 -3.81
C ALA A 64 3.19 1.57 -3.46
N VAL A 65 2.37 2.57 -3.13
CA VAL A 65 0.94 2.39 -2.85
C VAL A 65 0.15 3.18 -3.88
N THR A 66 -0.81 2.56 -4.53
CA THR A 66 -1.72 3.22 -5.47
C THR A 66 -3.14 3.03 -4.96
N LEU A 67 -3.86 4.14 -4.78
CA LEU A 67 -5.27 4.15 -4.45
C LEU A 67 -6.03 4.68 -5.66
N THR A 68 -6.95 3.89 -6.17
CA THR A 68 -7.78 4.24 -7.32
C THR A 68 -9.24 4.24 -6.90
N ARG A 69 -9.96 5.32 -7.20
CA ARG A 69 -11.41 5.34 -7.00
C ARG A 69 -12.07 4.44 -8.03
N SER A 70 -12.94 3.55 -7.57
CA SER A 70 -13.68 2.63 -8.45
C SER A 70 -14.82 3.32 -9.19
N ARG A 71 -15.42 4.34 -8.57
CA ARG A 71 -16.39 5.25 -9.20
C ARG A 71 -15.62 6.44 -9.78
N LEU A 72 -15.77 6.74 -11.06
CA LEU A 72 -14.91 7.74 -11.73
C LEU A 72 -15.37 9.20 -11.44
N ASP A 73 -15.80 9.47 -10.22
CA ASP A 73 -16.43 10.73 -9.79
C ASP A 73 -15.43 11.67 -9.12
N GLU A 74 -14.66 11.17 -8.15
CA GLU A 74 -13.73 11.97 -7.37
C GLU A 74 -12.45 11.21 -7.00
N ARG A 75 -11.39 11.97 -6.76
CA ARG A 75 -10.14 11.41 -6.23
C ARG A 75 -10.36 10.83 -4.83
N PRO A 76 -9.58 9.82 -4.42
CA PRO A 76 -9.58 9.34 -3.03
C PRO A 76 -9.37 10.49 -2.03
N ALA A 77 -10.28 10.62 -1.07
CA ALA A 77 -10.27 11.67 -0.06
C ALA A 77 -9.14 11.44 0.95
N ASP A 78 -8.66 12.52 1.59
CA ASP A 78 -7.54 12.44 2.55
C ASP A 78 -7.84 11.50 3.73
N GLY A 79 -9.08 11.49 4.21
CA GLY A 79 -9.50 10.60 5.29
C GLY A 79 -9.44 9.12 4.92
N GLU A 80 -9.81 8.76 3.69
CA GLU A 80 -9.79 7.38 3.21
C GLU A 80 -8.35 6.91 2.93
N VAL A 81 -7.55 7.80 2.33
CA VAL A 81 -6.12 7.57 2.15
C VAL A 81 -5.46 7.28 3.49
N ARG A 82 -5.70 8.14 4.49
CA ARG A 82 -5.14 7.96 5.83
C ARG A 82 -5.57 6.62 6.43
N MET A 83 -6.85 6.28 6.33
CA MET A 83 -7.39 5.02 6.83
C MET A 83 -6.71 3.80 6.19
N VAL A 84 -6.53 3.79 4.87
CA VAL A 84 -5.85 2.70 4.15
C VAL A 84 -4.38 2.60 4.57
N LEU A 85 -3.68 3.74 4.64
CA LEU A 85 -2.26 3.76 5.00
C LEU A 85 -2.04 3.30 6.44
N GLU A 86 -2.80 3.83 7.40
CA GLU A 86 -2.70 3.43 8.82
C GLU A 86 -3.04 1.94 8.99
N ALA A 87 -4.07 1.45 8.30
CA ALA A 87 -4.47 0.04 8.40
C ALA A 87 -3.41 -0.92 7.83
N ALA A 88 -2.75 -0.57 6.72
CA ALA A 88 -1.74 -1.40 6.07
C ALA A 88 -0.35 -1.29 6.72
N PHE A 89 0.06 -0.08 7.11
CA PHE A 89 1.44 0.25 7.47
C PHE A 89 1.63 0.69 8.93
N GLY A 90 0.56 0.92 9.69
CA GLY A 90 0.65 1.34 11.10
C GLY A 90 1.45 2.63 11.24
N ALA A 91 2.47 2.62 12.10
CA ALA A 91 3.29 3.80 12.38
C ALA A 91 3.96 4.40 11.13
N SER A 92 4.40 3.57 10.18
CA SER A 92 5.05 4.04 8.94
C SER A 92 4.11 4.83 8.03
N ALA A 93 2.79 4.79 8.27
CA ALA A 93 1.83 5.61 7.54
C ALA A 93 2.07 7.12 7.72
N GLY A 94 2.59 7.54 8.87
CA GLY A 94 2.92 8.94 9.15
C GLY A 94 4.07 9.49 8.29
N GLU A 95 4.87 8.60 7.69
CA GLU A 95 5.99 8.94 6.82
C GLU A 95 5.64 8.80 5.33
N ALA A 96 4.36 8.55 5.02
CA ALA A 96 3.90 8.39 3.65
C ALA A 96 4.00 9.71 2.87
N ILE A 97 4.66 9.67 1.71
CA ILE A 97 4.83 10.82 0.82
C ILE A 97 4.02 10.60 -0.45
N GLU A 98 3.11 11.52 -0.74
CA GLU A 98 2.35 11.51 -2.00
C GLU A 98 3.27 11.84 -3.18
N ARG A 99 3.09 11.11 -4.29
CA ARG A 99 3.81 11.31 -5.55
C ARG A 99 2.84 11.81 -6.61
N ALA A 100 3.24 12.89 -7.29
CA ALA A 100 2.57 13.35 -8.48
C ALA A 100 2.68 12.28 -9.60
N GLY A 101 1.59 12.02 -10.32
CA GLY A 101 1.60 11.15 -11.52
C GLY A 101 0.41 10.21 -11.69
N GLY A 102 -0.46 10.08 -10.68
CA GLY A 102 -1.74 9.41 -10.84
C GLY A 102 -2.72 10.43 -11.40
N GLY A 103 -3.47 10.11 -12.46
CA GLY A 103 -4.50 11.01 -13.01
C GLY A 103 -5.53 11.44 -11.95
N PRO A 104 -6.57 12.19 -12.33
CA PRO A 104 -7.50 12.85 -11.38
C PRO A 104 -8.24 11.91 -10.41
N LEU A 105 -8.17 10.59 -10.58
CA LEU A 105 -8.88 9.56 -9.80
C LEU A 105 -7.92 8.60 -9.07
N VAL A 106 -6.62 8.89 -9.12
CA VAL A 106 -5.57 8.03 -8.58
C VAL A 106 -4.67 8.85 -7.67
N ARG A 107 -4.38 8.32 -6.49
CA ARG A 107 -3.36 8.86 -5.60
C ARG A 107 -2.27 7.83 -5.37
N MET A 108 -1.03 8.27 -5.43
CA MET A 108 0.13 7.39 -5.31
C MET A 108 0.98 7.83 -4.14
N PHE A 109 1.40 6.88 -3.32
CA PHE A 109 2.20 7.14 -2.13
C PHE A 109 3.44 6.29 -2.12
N ARG A 110 4.46 6.83 -1.46
CA ARG A 110 5.65 6.11 -1.06
C ARG A 110 5.65 5.99 0.44
N VAL A 111 5.79 4.77 0.94
CA VAL A 111 5.84 4.48 2.37
C VAL A 111 7.18 3.79 2.64
N PRO A 112 8.00 4.28 3.58
CA PRO A 112 9.22 3.59 3.96
C PRO A 112 8.87 2.23 4.54
N ALA A 113 9.61 1.19 4.16
CA ALA A 113 9.38 -0.15 4.69
C ALA A 113 9.97 -0.36 6.09
N GLY A 114 10.66 0.66 6.63
CA GLY A 114 11.56 0.54 7.78
C GLY A 114 12.80 -0.27 7.43
N ASP A 115 13.78 -0.26 8.32
CA ASP A 115 14.92 -1.16 8.20
C ASP A 115 14.46 -2.62 8.33
N PRO A 116 14.94 -3.54 7.48
CA PRO A 116 14.79 -4.97 7.72
C PRO A 116 15.77 -5.44 8.82
N HIS A 117 15.71 -4.89 10.04
CA HIS A 117 16.43 -5.46 11.17
C HIS A 117 15.94 -5.00 12.55
N PRO A 118 15.59 -5.96 13.43
CA PRO A 118 16.15 -5.95 14.77
C PRO A 118 16.80 -7.32 15.01
N GLY A 119 17.99 -7.53 14.45
CA GLY A 119 18.93 -8.48 15.03
C GLY A 119 19.70 -7.76 16.12
N GLY A 120 19.25 -7.98 17.35
CA GLY A 120 20.13 -8.01 18.52
C GLY A 120 20.60 -9.44 18.75
#